data_AF-A0AAV0DW55-F1
#
_entry.id   AF-A0AAV0DW55-F1
#
_cell.length_a   1.000
_cell.length_b   1.000
_cell.length_c   1.000
_cell.angle_alpha   90.00
_cell.angle_beta   90.00
_cell.angle_gamma   90.00
#
_symmetry.space_group_name_H-M   'P 1'
#
loop_
_entity.id
_entity.type
_entity.pdbx_description
1 polymer ?
#
loop_
_entity_poly.entity_id
_entity_poly.type
_entity_poly.pdbx_seq_one_letter_code
_entity_poly.pdbx_strand_id
1 'polypeptide(L)'
;MHTDQKKCQELAGSSSFYRKIYSEVEEIGWGNLVRLGEDLTSLSFRIIDKKGRTHMMGIELDKAYPKSPPSVLVDVPCVFNLQWSVNSKLNDVLDQFRQHLDKFQPFWSTVDEIDNSLQVSGPKQTSFATSYRQIDIGNGCYLILFIDPNDPNALPECRFIGPNSEVNVLVASWRTNCQRWLCCTYLFIVCYAYFVLPLCKRKEFCFVKDYGQTVC
;
A
#
# COMPACT_ATOMS: atom_id res chain seq x y z
N MET A 1 -19.51 5.32 -17.50
CA MET A 1 -19.14 6.73 -17.72
C MET A 1 -20.27 7.56 -18.34
N HIS A 2 -20.60 7.46 -19.64
CA HIS A 2 -21.68 8.31 -20.21
C HIS A 2 -23.07 8.05 -19.60
N THR A 3 -23.35 6.83 -19.14
CA THR A 3 -24.61 6.46 -18.51
C THR A 3 -24.74 7.04 -17.11
N ASP A 4 -23.67 7.03 -16.32
CA ASP A 4 -23.68 7.49 -14.92
C ASP A 4 -23.83 9.01 -14.83
N GLN A 5 -23.19 9.74 -15.75
CA GLN A 5 -23.32 11.20 -15.85
C GLN A 5 -24.76 11.60 -16.20
N LYS A 6 -25.38 10.97 -17.20
CA LYS A 6 -26.77 11.24 -17.57
C LYS A 6 -27.74 10.95 -16.42
N LYS A 7 -27.59 9.80 -15.76
CA LYS A 7 -28.40 9.42 -14.60
C LYS A 7 -28.28 10.44 -13.47
N CYS A 8 -27.07 10.85 -13.14
CA CYS A 8 -26.84 11.84 -12.08
C CYS A 8 -27.43 13.21 -12.46
N GLN A 9 -27.33 13.60 -13.73
CA GLN A 9 -27.92 14.83 -14.24
C GLN A 9 -29.45 14.82 -14.16
N GLU A 10 -30.11 13.71 -14.48
CA GLU A 10 -31.56 13.54 -14.36
C GLU A 10 -32.01 13.70 -12.89
N LEU A 11 -31.29 13.07 -11.95
CA LEU A 11 -31.59 13.14 -10.52
C LEU A 11 -31.28 14.52 -9.90
N ALA A 12 -30.30 15.26 -10.44
CA ALA A 12 -29.93 16.60 -9.96
C ALA A 12 -31.09 17.63 -10.03
N GLY A 13 -32.09 17.38 -10.87
CA GLY A 13 -33.32 18.18 -10.92
C GLY A 13 -34.23 17.99 -9.71
N SER A 14 -34.18 16.82 -9.06
CA SER A 14 -35.17 16.39 -8.06
C SER A 14 -34.88 16.82 -6.62
N SER A 15 -33.62 17.12 -6.27
CA SER A 15 -33.27 17.59 -4.92
C SER A 15 -32.01 18.46 -4.90
N SER A 16 -31.90 19.34 -3.91
CA SER A 16 -30.69 20.14 -3.66
C SER A 16 -29.47 19.26 -3.31
N PHE A 17 -29.72 18.13 -2.63
CA PHE A 17 -28.70 17.12 -2.33
C PHE A 17 -28.08 16.56 -3.62
N TYR A 18 -28.89 16.04 -4.54
CA TYR A 18 -28.38 15.46 -5.79
C TYR A 18 -27.71 16.49 -6.69
N ARG A 19 -28.24 17.72 -6.74
CA ARG A 19 -27.60 18.82 -7.46
C ARG A 19 -26.20 19.12 -6.93
N LYS A 20 -26.03 19.09 -5.60
CA LYS A 20 -24.73 19.29 -4.97
C LYS A 20 -23.75 18.18 -5.31
N ILE A 21 -24.18 16.91 -5.23
CA ILE A 21 -23.32 15.78 -5.60
C ILE A 21 -22.92 15.83 -7.07
N TYR A 22 -23.87 16.10 -7.97
CA TYR A 22 -23.57 16.27 -9.40
C TYR A 22 -22.52 17.36 -9.63
N SER A 23 -22.70 18.54 -9.03
CA SER A 23 -21.78 19.67 -9.17
C SER A 23 -20.37 19.32 -8.66
N GLU A 24 -20.26 18.66 -7.51
CA GLU A 24 -18.96 18.30 -6.94
C GLU A 24 -18.26 17.19 -7.75
N VAL A 25 -19.01 16.22 -8.30
CA VAL A 25 -18.46 15.22 -9.20
C VAL A 25 -18.01 15.84 -10.53
N GLU A 26 -18.75 16.82 -11.04
CA GLU A 26 -18.39 17.58 -12.23
C GLU A 26 -17.10 18.38 -12.02
N GLU A 27 -16.95 19.04 -10.85
CA GLU A 27 -15.70 19.71 -10.43
C GLU A 27 -14.51 18.74 -10.35
N ILE A 28 -14.71 17.52 -9.81
CA ILE A 28 -13.67 16.48 -9.73
C ILE A 28 -13.33 15.87 -11.10
N GLY A 29 -14.30 15.85 -12.00
CA GLY A 29 -14.22 15.23 -13.31
C GLY A 29 -14.72 13.78 -13.31
N TRP A 30 -15.71 13.52 -14.17
CA TRP A 30 -16.35 12.20 -14.36
C TRP A 30 -15.39 11.08 -14.75
N GLY A 31 -14.23 11.40 -15.35
CA GLY A 31 -13.19 10.43 -15.69
C GLY A 31 -12.59 9.72 -14.47
N ASN A 32 -12.60 10.39 -13.30
CA ASN A 32 -12.09 9.83 -12.05
C ASN A 32 -13.13 8.97 -11.32
N LEU A 33 -14.41 9.10 -11.65
CA LEU A 33 -15.49 8.31 -11.06
C LEU A 33 -15.57 6.93 -11.71
N VAL A 34 -15.44 5.88 -10.91
CA VAL A 34 -15.49 4.48 -11.35
C VAL A 34 -16.87 3.87 -11.13
N ARG A 35 -17.51 4.19 -10.01
CA ARG A 35 -18.84 3.68 -9.66
C ARG A 35 -19.68 4.78 -9.03
N LEU A 36 -20.97 4.72 -9.33
CA LEU A 36 -21.99 5.59 -8.75
C LEU A 36 -23.20 4.74 -8.39
N GLY A 37 -23.57 4.77 -7.11
CA GLY A 37 -24.75 4.11 -6.57
C GLY A 37 -26.03 4.70 -7.16
N GLU A 38 -27.11 3.93 -7.15
CA GLU A 38 -28.34 4.34 -7.82
C GLU A 38 -29.02 5.56 -7.19
N ASP A 39 -28.87 5.69 -5.87
CA ASP A 39 -29.39 6.75 -5.03
C ASP A 39 -28.36 7.87 -4.76
N LEU A 40 -27.24 7.83 -5.48
CA LEU A 40 -26.12 8.78 -5.40
C LEU A 40 -25.51 8.92 -4.00
N THR A 41 -25.67 7.92 -3.13
CA THR A 41 -25.05 7.91 -1.79
C THR A 41 -23.70 7.20 -1.80
N SER A 42 -23.55 6.17 -2.61
CA SER A 42 -22.28 5.45 -2.78
C SER A 42 -21.52 5.94 -4.00
N LEU A 43 -20.27 6.35 -3.85
CA LEU A 43 -19.37 6.75 -4.93
C LEU A 43 -18.04 5.99 -4.82
N SER A 44 -17.41 5.74 -5.96
CA SER A 44 -16.04 5.21 -5.97
C SER A 44 -15.18 5.98 -6.95
N PHE A 45 -14.09 6.56 -6.45
CA PHE A 45 -13.13 7.33 -7.23
C PHE A 45 -11.83 6.55 -7.43
N ARG A 46 -11.26 6.70 -8.61
CA ARG A 46 -9.90 6.26 -8.95
C ARG A 46 -8.93 7.39 -8.71
N ILE A 47 -7.85 7.11 -8.00
CA ILE A 47 -6.79 8.07 -7.70
C ILE A 47 -5.45 7.43 -8.08
N ILE A 48 -4.64 8.16 -8.84
CA ILE A 48 -3.32 7.71 -9.26
C ILE A 48 -2.30 8.42 -8.38
N ASP A 49 -1.43 7.66 -7.71
CA ASP A 49 -0.36 8.23 -6.89
C ASP A 49 0.84 8.69 -7.74
N LYS A 50 1.83 9.30 -7.09
CA LYS A 50 3.02 9.85 -7.76
C LYS A 50 3.91 8.80 -8.45
N LYS A 51 3.71 7.52 -8.17
CA LYS A 51 4.42 6.39 -8.79
C LYS A 51 3.56 5.68 -9.84
N GLY A 52 2.37 6.21 -10.15
CA GLY A 52 1.46 5.64 -11.14
C GLY A 52 0.61 4.48 -10.61
N ARG A 53 0.65 4.19 -9.30
CA ARG A 53 -0.19 3.13 -8.73
C ARG A 53 -1.63 3.64 -8.64
N THR A 54 -2.56 2.76 -8.98
CA THR A 54 -3.99 3.08 -9.00
C THR A 54 -4.64 2.66 -7.68
N HIS A 55 -5.15 3.63 -6.95
CA HIS A 55 -5.87 3.48 -5.68
C HIS A 55 -7.37 3.69 -5.91
N MET A 56 -8.18 2.92 -5.20
CA MET A 56 -9.63 3.03 -5.21
C MET A 56 -10.12 3.60 -3.88
N MET A 57 -10.92 4.65 -3.95
CA MET A 57 -11.52 5.31 -2.79
C MET A 57 -13.04 5.18 -2.87
N GLY A 58 -13.62 4.42 -1.96
CA GLY A 58 -15.07 4.39 -1.74
C GLY A 58 -15.50 5.53 -0.84
N ILE A 59 -16.64 6.14 -1.15
CA ILE A 59 -17.27 7.21 -0.38
C ILE A 59 -18.74 6.84 -0.20
N GLU A 60 -19.21 6.84 1.04
CA GLU A 60 -20.63 6.68 1.37
C GLU A 60 -21.15 7.96 2.01
N LEU A 61 -22.27 8.46 1.47
CA LEU A 61 -22.90 9.72 1.84
C LEU A 61 -24.23 9.48 2.54
N ASP A 62 -24.39 10.11 3.69
CA ASP A 62 -25.70 10.25 4.31
C ASP A 62 -26.48 11.42 3.66
N LYS A 63 -27.83 11.37 3.72
CA LYS A 63 -28.68 12.42 3.15
C LYS A 63 -28.53 13.77 3.85
N ALA A 64 -27.94 13.84 5.05
CA ALA A 64 -27.60 15.09 5.71
C ALA A 64 -26.29 15.72 5.21
N TYR A 65 -25.57 15.11 4.27
CA TYR A 65 -24.37 15.70 3.65
C TYR A 65 -24.66 17.11 3.11
N PRO A 66 -23.75 18.09 3.32
CA PRO A 66 -22.42 17.99 3.93
C PRO A 66 -22.40 18.22 5.45
N LYS A 67 -23.57 18.32 6.11
CA LYS A 67 -23.63 18.52 7.57
C LYS A 67 -23.05 17.32 8.31
N SER A 68 -23.29 16.11 7.80
CA SER A 68 -22.60 14.90 8.19
C SER A 68 -21.37 14.66 7.29
N PRO A 69 -20.24 14.19 7.85
CA PRO A 69 -19.09 13.80 7.06
C PRO A 69 -19.38 12.55 6.22
N PRO A 70 -18.74 12.40 5.06
CA PRO A 70 -18.76 11.15 4.31
C PRO A 70 -18.03 10.05 5.08
N SER A 71 -18.47 8.81 4.91
CA SER A 71 -17.67 7.63 5.30
C SER A 71 -16.74 7.26 4.15
N VAL A 72 -15.48 6.96 4.46
CA VAL A 72 -14.43 6.69 3.46
C VAL A 72 -13.93 5.25 3.61
N LEU A 73 -13.91 4.52 2.49
CA LEU A 73 -13.45 3.14 2.39
C LEU A 73 -12.22 3.09 1.48
N VAL A 74 -11.06 2.76 2.06
CA VAL A 74 -9.76 2.80 1.37
C VAL A 74 -8.88 1.62 1.80
N ASP A 75 -8.11 1.09 0.85
CA ASP A 75 -7.12 0.02 1.08
C ASP A 75 -5.75 0.68 1.32
N VAL A 76 -5.45 1.02 2.57
CA VAL A 76 -4.20 1.68 2.97
C VAL A 76 -3.68 1.07 4.28
N PRO A 77 -2.36 1.10 4.52
CA PRO A 77 -1.75 0.37 5.62
C PRO A 77 -1.98 1.00 7.00
N CYS A 78 -2.48 2.24 7.05
CA CYS A 78 -2.80 2.95 8.27
C CYS A 78 -4.15 3.68 8.13
N VAL A 79 -4.77 4.02 9.27
CA VAL A 79 -6.09 4.66 9.29
C VAL A 79 -6.06 6.03 8.61
N PHE A 80 -6.99 6.25 7.68
CA PHE A 80 -7.25 7.55 7.08
C PHE A 80 -8.20 8.36 7.95
N ASN A 81 -7.70 9.45 8.53
CA ASN A 81 -8.47 10.35 9.40
C ASN A 81 -8.91 11.59 8.62
N LEU A 82 -10.14 11.57 8.11
CA LEU A 82 -10.73 12.69 7.37
C LEU A 82 -10.98 13.89 8.29
N GLN A 83 -10.44 15.04 7.93
CA GLN A 83 -10.84 16.32 8.51
C GLN A 83 -12.04 16.87 7.74
N TRP A 84 -13.12 17.17 8.45
CA TRP A 84 -14.38 17.57 7.83
C TRP A 84 -15.00 18.80 8.49
N SER A 85 -15.59 19.65 7.67
CA SER A 85 -16.45 20.75 8.08
C SER A 85 -17.67 20.84 7.16
N VAL A 86 -18.72 21.54 7.59
CA VAL A 86 -19.95 21.71 6.79
C VAL A 86 -19.73 22.44 5.46
N ASN A 87 -18.60 23.14 5.32
CA ASN A 87 -18.20 23.83 4.09
C ASN A 87 -17.31 22.96 3.18
N SER A 88 -16.92 21.77 3.65
CA SER A 88 -16.09 20.84 2.89
C SER A 88 -16.92 20.20 1.77
N LYS A 89 -16.22 19.73 0.74
CA LYS A 89 -16.74 19.09 -0.45
C LYS A 89 -16.03 17.76 -0.69
N LEU A 90 -16.54 16.96 -1.62
CA LEU A 90 -15.88 15.72 -2.05
C LEU A 90 -14.43 15.94 -2.48
N ASN A 91 -14.12 17.04 -3.18
CA ASN A 91 -12.76 17.30 -3.63
C ASN A 91 -11.76 17.45 -2.45
N ASP A 92 -12.19 18.02 -1.32
CA ASP A 92 -11.33 18.13 -0.12
C ASP A 92 -10.99 16.73 0.45
N VAL A 93 -11.91 15.77 0.33
CA VAL A 93 -11.68 14.38 0.73
C VAL A 93 -10.62 13.74 -0.18
N LEU A 94 -10.73 13.95 -1.50
CA LEU A 94 -9.77 13.45 -2.48
C LEU A 94 -8.37 14.05 -2.26
N ASP A 95 -8.29 15.35 -1.97
CA ASP A 95 -7.02 16.04 -1.72
C ASP A 95 -6.36 15.56 -0.43
N GLN A 96 -7.13 15.42 0.65
CA GLN A 96 -6.61 14.84 1.90
C GLN A 96 -6.14 13.39 1.70
N PHE A 97 -6.85 12.60 0.90
CA PHE A 97 -6.45 11.23 0.62
C PHE A 97 -5.17 11.17 -0.22
N ARG A 98 -4.99 12.02 -1.24
CA ARG A 98 -3.73 12.12 -1.99
C ARG A 98 -2.54 12.41 -1.06
N GLN A 99 -2.69 13.36 -0.15
CA GLN A 99 -1.65 13.67 0.86
C GLN A 99 -1.40 12.49 1.81
N HIS A 100 -2.43 11.71 2.12
CA HIS A 100 -2.29 10.49 2.92
C HIS A 100 -1.50 9.42 2.16
N LEU A 101 -1.80 9.19 0.87
CA LEU A 101 -1.07 8.26 0.01
C LEU A 101 0.41 8.64 -0.10
N ASP A 102 0.74 9.94 -0.13
CA ASP A 102 2.12 10.41 -0.26
C ASP A 102 3.04 9.92 0.87
N LYS A 103 2.50 9.72 2.07
CA LYS A 103 3.22 9.23 3.25
C LYS A 103 3.70 7.79 3.09
N PHE A 104 2.94 6.96 2.37
CA PHE A 104 3.22 5.52 2.20
C PHE A 104 4.01 5.20 0.94
N GLN A 105 4.47 6.21 0.22
CA GLN A 105 5.26 6.01 -1.00
C GLN A 105 6.58 5.27 -0.75
N PRO A 106 7.34 5.54 0.33
CA PRO A 106 8.48 4.71 0.69
C PRO A 106 8.06 3.26 0.95
N PHE A 107 6.99 3.05 1.71
CA PHE A 107 6.51 1.71 2.08
C PHE A 107 6.15 0.87 0.85
N TRP A 108 5.31 1.38 -0.05
CA TRP A 108 4.95 0.63 -1.26
C TRP A 108 6.16 0.42 -2.18
N SER A 109 7.15 1.33 -2.18
CA SER A 109 8.36 1.12 -2.97
C SER A 109 9.22 -0.02 -2.39
N THR A 110 9.36 -0.10 -1.07
CA THR A 110 10.02 -1.22 -0.38
C THR A 110 9.30 -2.54 -0.65
N VAL A 111 7.98 -2.53 -0.59
CA VAL A 111 7.15 -3.70 -0.89
C VAL A 111 7.32 -4.14 -2.35
N ASP A 112 7.26 -3.21 -3.31
CA ASP A 112 7.49 -3.50 -4.72
C ASP A 112 8.90 -4.08 -4.95
N GLU A 113 9.92 -3.56 -4.27
CA GLU A 113 11.29 -4.08 -4.36
C GLU A 113 11.39 -5.52 -3.83
N ILE A 114 10.76 -5.83 -2.71
CA ILE A 114 10.67 -7.18 -2.16
C ILE A 114 9.97 -8.12 -3.14
N ASP A 115 8.81 -7.71 -3.65
CA ASP A 115 7.98 -8.51 -4.57
C ASP A 115 8.71 -8.77 -5.90
N ASN A 116 9.55 -7.83 -6.35
CA ASN A 116 10.35 -7.99 -7.57
C ASN A 116 11.67 -8.76 -7.37
N SER A 117 12.21 -8.78 -6.15
CA SER A 117 13.54 -9.35 -5.88
C SER A 117 13.49 -10.75 -5.27
N LEU A 118 12.41 -11.11 -4.57
CA LEU A 118 12.32 -12.34 -3.78
C LEU A 118 11.17 -13.23 -4.27
N GLN A 119 11.26 -14.52 -3.94
CA GLN A 119 10.19 -15.49 -4.23
C GLN A 119 9.06 -15.37 -3.19
N VAL A 120 8.22 -14.35 -3.36
CA VAL A 120 7.05 -14.09 -2.51
C VAL A 120 5.95 -15.11 -2.82
N SER A 121 5.61 -15.91 -1.81
CA SER A 121 4.54 -16.91 -1.82
C SER A 121 3.20 -16.39 -1.28
N GLY A 122 3.20 -15.26 -0.56
CA GLY A 122 2.00 -14.68 0.02
C GLY A 122 2.19 -13.25 0.53
N PRO A 123 1.10 -12.48 0.69
CA PRO A 123 -0.31 -12.86 0.52
C PRO A 123 -0.69 -13.11 -0.96
N LYS A 124 -1.69 -13.96 -1.20
CA LYS A 124 -2.17 -14.27 -2.58
C LYS A 124 -2.93 -13.13 -3.23
N GLN A 125 -3.54 -12.25 -2.44
CA GLN A 125 -4.28 -11.09 -2.91
C GLN A 125 -3.42 -9.85 -2.74
N THR A 126 -3.29 -9.08 -3.81
CA THR A 126 -2.63 -7.77 -3.79
C THR A 126 -3.52 -6.79 -3.02
N SER A 127 -3.00 -6.23 -1.94
CA SER A 127 -3.65 -5.17 -1.15
C SER A 127 -2.58 -4.16 -0.74
N PHE A 128 -2.91 -2.88 -0.88
CA PHE A 128 -2.06 -1.76 -0.48
C PHE A 128 -1.99 -1.60 1.04
N ALA A 129 -2.94 -2.17 1.79
CA ALA A 129 -2.90 -2.23 3.25
C ALA A 129 -2.00 -3.34 3.80
N THR A 130 -1.63 -4.34 2.99
CA THR A 130 -0.92 -5.51 3.51
C THR A 130 0.56 -5.21 3.76
N SER A 131 0.94 -5.18 5.04
CA SER A 131 2.26 -4.84 5.55
C SER A 131 3.16 -6.04 5.87
N TYR A 132 2.88 -7.21 5.29
CA TYR A 132 3.77 -8.37 5.40
C TYR A 132 3.98 -9.07 4.07
N ARG A 133 5.07 -9.84 3.98
CA ARG A 133 5.37 -10.73 2.86
C ARG A 133 5.84 -12.08 3.36
N GLN A 134 5.29 -13.15 2.79
CA GLN A 134 5.73 -14.52 3.02
C GLN A 134 6.64 -14.96 1.89
N ILE A 135 7.90 -15.21 2.20
CA ILE A 135 8.96 -15.54 1.26
C ILE A 135 9.30 -17.02 1.42
N ASP A 136 9.35 -17.75 0.31
CA ASP A 136 9.88 -19.12 0.29
C ASP A 136 11.41 -19.05 0.39
N ILE A 137 11.96 -19.69 1.41
CA ILE A 137 13.40 -19.71 1.69
C ILE A 137 14.04 -21.08 1.44
N GLY A 138 13.27 -22.02 0.86
CA GLY A 138 13.72 -23.38 0.55
C GLY A 138 13.62 -24.35 1.73
N ASN A 139 13.90 -25.64 1.47
CA ASN A 139 13.90 -26.72 2.45
C ASN A 139 12.58 -26.87 3.26
N GLY A 140 11.45 -26.45 2.69
CA GLY A 140 10.16 -26.45 3.38
C GLY A 140 10.05 -25.38 4.46
N CYS A 141 10.90 -24.35 4.40
CA CYS A 141 10.88 -23.20 5.29
C CYS A 141 10.33 -21.95 4.59
N TYR A 142 9.68 -21.10 5.36
CA TYR A 142 9.16 -19.80 4.93
C TYR A 142 9.57 -18.71 5.91
N LEU A 143 9.81 -17.51 5.41
CA LEU A 143 9.99 -16.30 6.19
C LEU A 143 8.76 -15.41 6.03
N ILE A 144 8.09 -15.06 7.13
CA ILE A 144 7.14 -13.96 7.16
C ILE A 144 7.87 -12.72 7.62
N LEU A 145 7.93 -11.74 6.73
CA LEU A 145 8.54 -10.44 6.94
C LEU A 145 7.43 -9.41 7.19
N PHE A 146 7.43 -8.76 8.36
CA PHE A 146 6.53 -7.66 8.68
C PHE A 146 7.26 -6.33 8.49
N ILE A 147 6.68 -5.47 7.67
CA ILE A 147 7.26 -4.19 7.25
C ILE A 147 6.47 -3.09 7.94
N ASP A 148 7.13 -2.18 8.66
CA ASP A 148 6.45 -1.02 9.23
C ASP A 148 6.06 -0.05 8.11
N PRO A 149 4.77 0.28 7.93
CA PRO A 149 4.35 1.24 6.90
C PRO A 149 4.83 2.67 7.13
N ASN A 150 5.13 3.04 8.37
CA ASN A 150 5.59 4.38 8.74
C ASN A 150 7.13 4.49 8.72
N ASP A 151 7.82 3.37 8.91
CA ASP A 151 9.28 3.29 8.78
C ASP A 151 9.71 2.00 8.05
N PRO A 152 9.54 1.92 6.73
CA PRO A 152 9.79 0.70 5.97
C PRO A 152 11.27 0.30 5.89
N ASN A 153 12.18 1.16 6.36
CA ASN A 153 13.62 0.88 6.44
C ASN A 153 14.05 0.40 7.83
N ALA A 154 13.15 0.44 8.82
CA ALA A 154 13.40 -0.13 10.13
C ALA A 154 13.71 -1.63 10.03
N LEU A 155 14.40 -2.15 11.04
CA LEU A 155 14.62 -3.60 11.16
C LEU A 155 13.25 -4.30 11.22
N PRO A 156 12.90 -5.15 10.24
CA PRO A 156 11.58 -5.76 10.18
C PRO A 156 11.43 -6.88 11.21
N GLU A 157 10.20 -7.06 11.70
CA GLU A 157 9.88 -8.27 12.45
C GLU A 157 9.89 -9.47 11.49
N CYS A 158 10.56 -10.54 11.89
CA CYS A 158 10.72 -11.75 11.10
C CYS A 158 10.18 -12.96 11.85
N ARG A 159 9.36 -13.77 11.18
CA ARG A 159 8.90 -15.07 11.68
C ARG A 159 9.27 -16.18 10.71
N PHE A 160 10.05 -17.14 11.19
CA PHE A 160 10.44 -18.32 10.42
C PHE A 160 9.45 -19.47 10.69
N ILE A 161 9.07 -20.17 9.63
CA ILE A 161 8.14 -21.31 9.66
C ILE A 161 8.81 -22.48 8.93
N GLY A 162 8.75 -23.68 9.48
CA GLY A 162 9.32 -24.90 8.88
C GLY A 162 9.73 -25.93 9.93
N PRO A 163 10.48 -26.98 9.55
CA PRO A 163 11.01 -27.96 10.50
C PRO A 163 11.90 -27.31 11.56
N ASN A 164 11.75 -27.72 12.83
CA ASN A 164 12.46 -27.11 13.96
C ASN A 164 13.98 -27.08 13.78
N SER A 165 14.57 -28.14 13.20
CA SER A 165 16.01 -28.21 12.95
C SER A 165 16.49 -27.09 12.02
N GLU A 166 15.76 -26.84 10.93
CA GLU A 166 16.08 -25.80 9.95
C GLU A 166 15.82 -24.40 10.51
N VAL A 167 14.65 -24.21 11.15
CA VAL A 167 14.25 -22.92 11.73
C VAL A 167 15.22 -22.46 12.81
N ASN A 168 15.73 -23.35 13.66
CA ASN A 168 16.69 -22.98 14.70
C ASN A 168 17.99 -22.41 14.12
N VAL A 169 18.47 -22.98 13.00
CA VAL A 169 19.67 -22.47 12.30
C VAL A 169 19.38 -21.09 11.69
N LEU A 170 18.22 -20.93 11.06
CA LEU A 170 17.79 -19.66 10.47
C LEU A 170 17.65 -18.55 11.53
N VAL A 171 17.04 -18.85 12.67
CA VAL A 171 16.88 -17.92 13.79
C VAL A 171 18.24 -17.53 14.39
N ALA A 172 19.16 -18.49 14.55
CA ALA A 172 20.52 -18.20 15.03
C ALA A 172 21.25 -17.26 14.05
N SER A 173 21.18 -17.56 12.76
CA SER A 173 21.75 -16.71 11.69
C SER A 173 21.15 -15.31 11.70
N TRP A 174 19.82 -15.19 11.80
CA TRP A 174 19.12 -13.92 11.90
C TRP A 174 19.61 -13.10 13.10
N ARG A 175 19.69 -13.69 14.29
CA ARG A 175 20.14 -13.01 15.52
C ARG A 175 21.56 -12.47 15.43
N THR A 176 22.47 -13.22 14.79
CA THR A 176 23.85 -12.78 14.61
C THR A 176 23.93 -11.61 13.62
N ASN A 177 23.16 -11.67 12.55
CA ASN A 177 23.27 -10.69 11.49
C ASN A 177 22.45 -9.42 11.81
N CYS A 178 21.26 -9.49 12.41
CA CYS A 178 20.40 -8.32 12.61
C CYS A 178 21.06 -7.16 13.39
N GLN A 179 22.10 -7.44 14.18
CA GLN A 179 22.93 -6.44 14.87
C GLN A 179 23.76 -5.55 13.93
N ARG A 180 24.02 -6.01 12.70
CA ARG A 180 24.74 -5.26 11.65
C ARG A 180 23.79 -4.53 10.71
N TRP A 181 22.51 -4.40 11.09
CA TRP A 181 21.55 -3.60 10.34
C TRP A 181 21.97 -2.13 10.39
N LEU A 182 22.62 -1.64 9.34
CA LEU A 182 22.94 -0.24 9.19
C LEU A 182 21.74 0.46 8.52
N CYS A 183 21.22 1.50 9.18
CA CYS A 183 20.03 2.27 8.81
C CYS A 183 20.13 3.05 7.46
N CYS A 184 21.13 2.74 6.63
CA CYS A 184 21.43 3.46 5.41
C CYS A 184 21.66 2.47 4.27
N THR A 185 20.58 2.01 3.63
CA THR A 185 20.38 1.93 2.16
C THR A 185 19.20 0.99 1.83
N TYR A 186 18.43 1.38 0.82
CA TYR A 186 17.24 0.71 0.29
C TYR A 186 17.42 -0.79 -0.05
N LEU A 187 18.66 -1.28 -0.15
CA LEU A 187 19.03 -2.64 -0.52
C LEU A 187 19.06 -3.65 0.64
N PHE A 188 18.85 -3.24 1.90
CA PHE A 188 19.18 -4.09 3.05
C PHE A 188 18.25 -5.28 3.25
N ILE A 189 16.92 -5.20 3.07
CA ILE A 189 16.02 -6.37 3.26
C ILE A 189 16.35 -7.50 2.28
N VAL A 190 16.58 -7.14 1.01
CA VAL A 190 16.93 -8.09 -0.05
C VAL A 190 18.31 -8.68 0.23
N CYS A 191 19.33 -7.83 0.45
CA CYS A 191 20.66 -8.29 0.84
C CYS A 191 20.65 -9.15 2.10
N TYR A 192 19.85 -8.82 3.12
CA TYR A 192 19.76 -9.59 4.38
C TYR A 192 19.03 -10.90 4.24
N ALA A 193 17.94 -10.95 3.46
CA ALA A 193 17.37 -12.22 3.05
C ALA A 193 18.49 -13.08 2.45
N TYR A 194 19.30 -12.55 1.52
CA TYR A 194 20.45 -13.27 0.97
C TYR A 194 21.56 -13.63 1.99
N PHE A 195 21.80 -12.81 3.03
CA PHE A 195 22.75 -13.12 4.12
C PHE A 195 22.22 -14.12 5.16
N VAL A 196 20.89 -14.26 5.31
CA VAL A 196 20.23 -15.29 6.14
C VAL A 196 20.03 -16.60 5.33
N LEU A 197 19.91 -16.48 4.00
CA LEU A 197 19.76 -17.56 3.02
C LEU A 197 21.01 -18.33 2.55
N PRO A 198 22.23 -18.27 3.13
CA PRO A 198 23.35 -19.12 2.68
C PRO A 198 23.08 -20.63 2.76
N LEU A 199 21.97 -21.04 3.40
CA LEU A 199 21.53 -22.44 3.46
C LEU A 199 20.74 -22.89 2.22
N CYS A 200 20.27 -21.95 1.39
CA CYS A 200 19.60 -22.27 0.14
C CYS A 200 20.64 -22.60 -0.93
N LYS A 201 21.21 -23.82 -0.85
CA LYS A 201 22.05 -24.38 -1.92
C LYS A 201 21.21 -24.51 -3.19
N ARG A 202 21.21 -23.49 -4.07
CA ARG A 202 21.14 -23.64 -5.54
C ARG A 202 21.43 -22.32 -6.26
N LYS A 203 22.57 -22.36 -6.95
CA LYS A 203 23.02 -21.58 -8.13
C LYS A 203 23.46 -20.12 -7.92
N GLU A 204 24.79 -19.98 -7.88
CA GLU A 204 25.61 -18.93 -8.49
C GLU A 204 24.94 -17.56 -8.68
N PHE A 205 25.07 -16.70 -7.68
CA PHE A 205 25.21 -15.28 -7.90
C PHE A 205 26.42 -14.79 -7.11
N CYS A 206 27.54 -14.63 -7.81
CA CYS A 206 28.68 -13.90 -7.32
C CYS A 206 28.24 -12.45 -7.09
N PHE A 207 28.26 -11.98 -5.84
CA PHE A 207 28.38 -10.55 -5.61
C PHE A 207 29.73 -10.12 -6.21
N VAL A 208 29.68 -9.40 -7.32
CA VAL A 208 30.80 -8.59 -7.80
C VAL A 208 31.16 -7.67 -6.64
N LYS A 209 32.34 -7.91 -6.06
CA LYS A 209 33.02 -6.93 -5.23
C LYS A 209 33.30 -5.73 -6.12
N ASP A 210 32.47 -4.70 -6.03
CA ASP A 210 32.84 -3.36 -6.49
C ASP A 210 32.17 -2.32 -5.61
N TYR A 211 32.75 -2.14 -4.42
CA TYR A 211 32.90 -0.80 -3.89
C TYR A 211 34.39 -0.58 -3.68
N GLY A 212 34.97 0.12 -4.65
CA GLY A 212 36.37 0.47 -4.65
C GLY A 212 36.76 1.21 -3.38
N GLN A 213 37.82 0.72 -2.75
CA GLN A 213 38.77 1.57 -2.07
C GLN A 213 40.16 1.14 -2.50
N THR A 214 40.72 1.92 -3.42
CA THR A 214 42.17 2.09 -3.51
C THR A 214 42.57 3.02 -2.39
N VAL A 215 43.27 2.50 -1.38
CA VAL A 215 44.17 3.29 -0.54
C VAL A 215 45.36 2.38 -0.24
N CYS A 216 46.56 2.91 -0.47
CA CYS A 216 47.85 2.21 -0.55
C CYS A 216 48.13 1.15 0.52
#